data_AF-A0AB94IRH9-F1
#
_entry.id   AF-A0AB94IRH9-F1
#
_cell.length_a   1.000
_cell.length_b   1.000
_cell.length_c   1.000
_cell.angle_alpha   90.00
_cell.angle_beta   90.00
_cell.angle_gamma   90.00
#
_symmetry.space_group_name_H-M   'P 1'
#
loop_
_entity.id
_entity.type
_entity.pdbx_description
1 polymer ?
#
loop_
_entity_poly.entity_id
_entity_poly.type
_entity_poly.pdbx_seq_one_letter_code
_entity_poly.pdbx_strand_id
1 'polypeptide(L)'
;MLTAAQQKVKQELEELHAKGHFHKEVECSSPASKPSKKKWILSLIGVLLFCSFMIIHFSFSNHEEIVSYLTIEQNYSEQSVQLLNDILEKRNLDQEAQEVQTKFLSKEMEVKAPASFKNHHQDMIAAMEQRLTIVSYLAGKNIDPVRLNKYLIELDVKQELAADSLLKAFDREKIEYVVKDDGTVQYWINSKSYQIN
;
A
#
# COMPACT_ATOMS: atom_id res chain seq x y z
N MET A 1 66.90 27.38 72.47
CA MET A 1 66.54 28.57 71.66
C MET A 1 67.30 28.47 70.34
N LEU A 2 66.60 28.38 69.22
CA LEU A 2 67.25 28.38 67.89
C LEU A 2 67.66 29.81 67.55
N THR A 3 68.82 29.98 66.91
CA THR A 3 69.30 31.30 66.48
C THR A 3 68.47 31.82 65.30
N ALA A 4 68.41 33.14 65.12
CA ALA A 4 67.62 33.78 64.05
C ALA A 4 67.96 33.25 62.64
N ALA A 5 69.23 32.87 62.42
CA ALA A 5 69.66 32.24 61.17
C ALA A 5 69.03 30.86 60.94
N GLN A 6 68.90 30.05 62.00
CA GLN A 6 68.29 28.71 61.90
C GLN A 6 66.77 28.79 61.67
N GLN A 7 66.10 29.80 62.22
CA GLN A 7 64.68 30.03 61.95
C GLN A 7 64.44 30.45 60.50
N LYS A 8 65.29 31.31 59.93
CA LYS A 8 65.18 31.74 58.54
C LYS A 8 65.36 30.57 57.56
N VAL A 9 66.36 29.73 57.78
CA VAL A 9 66.57 28.53 56.95
C VAL A 9 65.38 27.58 57.03
N LYS A 10 64.83 27.35 58.22
CA LYS A 10 63.65 26.50 58.39
C LYS A 10 62.42 27.07 57.65
N GLN A 11 62.23 28.39 57.71
CA GLN A 11 61.12 29.06 57.05
C GLN A 11 61.24 29.01 55.51
N GLU A 12 62.45 29.19 54.97
CA GLU A 12 62.71 29.03 53.53
C GLU A 12 62.53 27.57 53.07
N LEU A 13 62.89 26.60 53.91
CA LEU A 13 62.69 25.16 53.63
C LEU A 13 61.21 24.78 53.64
N GLU A 14 60.43 25.32 54.59
CA GLU A 14 58.97 25.13 54.64
C GLU A 14 58.28 25.82 53.45
N GLU A 15 58.77 26.99 53.03
CA GLU A 15 58.24 27.69 51.85
C GLU A 15 58.59 26.97 50.54
N LEU A 16 59.79 26.38 50.43
CA LEU A 16 60.20 25.53 49.31
C LEU A 16 59.40 24.22 49.27
N HIS A 17 59.15 23.60 50.41
CA HIS A 17 58.34 22.39 50.49
C HIS A 17 56.86 22.67 50.15
N ALA A 18 56.33 23.81 50.60
CA ALA A 18 55.00 24.28 50.22
C ALA A 18 54.91 24.59 48.72
N LYS A 19 55.92 25.25 48.13
CA LYS A 19 55.97 25.55 46.69
C LYS A 19 56.20 24.30 45.82
N GLY A 20 56.89 23.28 46.33
CA GLY A 20 57.13 22.01 45.65
C GLY A 20 55.87 21.18 45.43
N HIS A 21 54.89 21.26 46.34
CA HIS A 21 53.62 20.54 46.23
C HIS A 21 52.63 21.10 45.20
N PHE A 22 52.91 22.26 44.58
CA PHE A 22 52.04 22.88 43.57
C PHE A 22 52.50 22.68 42.12
N HIS A 23 53.51 21.84 41.86
CA HIS A 23 53.80 21.43 40.49
C HIS A 23 52.77 20.39 40.05
N LYS A 24 51.63 20.90 39.58
CA LYS A 24 50.57 20.13 38.93
C LYS A 24 51.20 19.41 37.74
N GLU A 25 51.20 18.08 37.75
CA GLU A 25 51.54 17.27 36.59
C GLU A 25 50.72 17.77 35.40
N VAL A 26 51.41 18.21 34.35
CA VAL A 26 50.77 18.49 33.07
C VAL A 26 50.37 17.14 32.52
N GLU A 27 49.12 16.73 32.78
CA GLU A 27 48.50 15.64 32.06
C GLU A 27 48.62 15.93 30.57
N CYS A 28 49.39 15.09 29.89
CA CYS A 28 49.53 15.11 28.45
C CYS A 28 48.18 14.73 27.85
N SER A 29 47.31 15.73 27.66
CA SER A 29 46.02 15.55 27.02
C SER A 29 46.26 15.13 25.57
N SER A 30 46.03 13.84 25.28
CA SER A 30 45.92 13.36 23.90
C SER A 30 44.82 14.16 23.20
N PRO A 31 45.04 14.62 21.95
CA PRO A 31 44.03 15.37 21.25
C PRO A 31 42.86 14.44 20.95
N ALA A 32 41.72 14.67 21.61
CA ALA A 32 40.47 14.02 21.27
C ALA A 32 40.17 14.32 19.80
N SER A 33 40.20 13.29 18.94
CA SER A 33 39.88 13.45 17.53
C SER A 33 38.46 13.99 17.43
N LYS A 34 38.28 15.24 17.01
CA LYS A 34 36.95 15.78 16.73
C LYS A 34 36.31 14.89 15.66
N PRO A 35 35.13 14.29 15.90
CA PRO A 35 34.48 13.45 14.90
C PRO A 35 34.29 14.30 13.63
N SER A 36 34.87 13.84 12.52
CA SER A 36 34.85 14.64 11.29
C SER A 36 33.40 14.73 10.80
N LYS A 37 32.83 15.93 10.77
CA LYS A 37 31.46 16.20 10.29
C LYS A 37 31.21 15.63 8.88
N LYS A 38 32.25 15.50 8.05
CA LYS A 38 32.20 14.90 6.71
C LYS A 38 31.76 13.43 6.69
N LYS A 39 32.20 12.62 7.65
CA LYS A 39 31.80 11.19 7.76
C LYS A 39 30.33 11.05 8.16
N TRP A 40 29.83 11.96 9.00
CA TRP A 40 28.43 12.01 9.40
C TRP A 40 27.51 12.42 8.24
N ILE A 41 27.93 13.41 7.44
CA ILE A 41 27.19 13.84 6.24
C ILE A 41 27.12 12.72 5.20
N LEU A 42 28.24 12.01 4.95
CA LEU A 42 28.26 10.86 4.03
C LEU A 42 27.35 9.71 4.51
N SER A 43 27.36 9.43 5.82
CA SER A 43 26.44 8.44 6.42
C SER A 43 24.97 8.86 6.25
N LEU A 44 24.65 10.14 6.48
CA LEU A 44 23.29 10.67 6.34
C LEU A 44 22.79 10.58 4.89
N ILE A 45 23.66 10.89 3.92
CA ILE A 45 23.36 10.74 2.49
C ILE A 45 23.11 9.26 2.15
N GLY A 46 23.91 8.34 2.69
CA GLY A 46 23.72 6.90 2.51
C GLY A 46 22.36 6.41 3.05
N VAL A 47 21.96 6.86 4.24
CA VAL A 47 20.65 6.53 4.81
C VAL A 47 19.52 7.11 3.97
N LEU A 48 19.62 8.37 3.53
CA LEU A 48 18.62 9.00 2.66
C LEU A 48 18.45 8.22 1.35
N LEU A 49 19.56 7.84 0.69
CA LEU A 49 19.54 7.04 -0.53
C LEU A 49 18.88 5.68 -0.31
N PHE A 50 19.20 5.00 0.80
CA PHE A 50 18.58 3.72 1.16
C PHE A 50 17.08 3.86 1.43
N CYS A 51 16.65 4.90 2.15
CA CYS A 51 15.24 5.19 2.38
C CYS A 51 14.50 5.47 1.06
N SER A 52 15.06 6.28 0.17
CA SER A 52 14.46 6.53 -1.15
C SER A 52 14.37 5.26 -1.99
N PHE A 53 15.40 4.41 -1.96
CA PHE A 53 15.37 3.12 -2.65
C PHE A 53 14.25 2.21 -2.12
N MET A 54 14.09 2.13 -0.79
CA MET A 54 13.01 1.36 -0.17
C MET A 54 11.62 1.90 -0.53
N ILE A 55 11.42 3.22 -0.55
CA ILE A 55 10.15 3.85 -0.96
C ILE A 55 9.82 3.51 -2.42
N ILE A 56 10.81 3.61 -3.31
CA ILE A 56 10.64 3.27 -4.72
C ILE A 56 10.30 1.79 -4.87
N HIS A 57 11.06 0.90 -4.25
CA HIS A 57 10.82 -0.55 -4.34
C HIS A 57 9.45 -0.95 -3.79
N PHE A 58 9.05 -0.38 -2.65
CA PHE A 58 7.73 -0.62 -2.07
C PHE A 58 6.60 -0.15 -3.00
N SER A 59 6.77 1.02 -3.63
CA SER A 59 5.79 1.57 -4.59
C SER A 59 5.66 0.69 -5.83
N PHE A 60 6.78 0.18 -6.37
CA PHE A 60 6.76 -0.74 -7.53
C PHE A 60 6.03 -2.05 -7.22
N SER A 61 6.29 -2.65 -6.06
CA SER A 61 5.62 -3.90 -5.64
C SER A 61 4.11 -3.71 -5.48
N ASN A 62 3.66 -2.58 -4.93
CA ASN A 62 2.23 -2.28 -4.76
C ASN A 62 1.53 -2.11 -6.13
N HIS A 63 2.20 -1.48 -7.09
CA HIS A 63 1.67 -1.29 -8.44
C HIS A 63 1.47 -2.62 -9.21
N GLU A 64 2.37 -3.59 -9.07
CA GLU A 64 2.19 -4.91 -9.67
C GLU A 64 1.01 -5.67 -9.04
N GLU A 65 0.84 -5.58 -7.73
CA GLU A 65 -0.30 -6.17 -7.02
C GLU A 65 -1.63 -5.59 -7.51
N ILE A 66 -1.71 -4.27 -7.66
CA ILE A 66 -2.90 -3.57 -8.18
C ILE A 66 -3.22 -4.00 -9.62
N VAL A 67 -2.24 -4.01 -10.52
CA VAL A 67 -2.46 -4.44 -11.91
C VAL A 67 -2.91 -5.90 -11.96
N SER A 68 -2.26 -6.77 -11.19
CA SER A 68 -2.61 -8.19 -11.11
C SER A 68 -4.04 -8.39 -10.61
N TYR A 69 -4.41 -7.70 -9.53
CA TYR A 69 -5.77 -7.71 -8.97
C TYR A 69 -6.81 -7.29 -10.02
N LEU A 70 -6.66 -6.11 -10.62
CA LEU A 70 -7.61 -5.57 -11.60
C LEU A 70 -7.74 -6.46 -12.84
N THR A 71 -6.63 -7.06 -13.30
CA THR A 71 -6.66 -7.98 -14.45
C THR A 71 -7.45 -9.25 -14.15
N ILE A 72 -7.28 -9.81 -12.95
CA ILE A 72 -7.98 -11.04 -12.55
C ILE A 72 -9.48 -10.75 -12.38
N GLU A 73 -9.81 -9.67 -11.68
CA GLU A 73 -11.19 -9.23 -11.44
C GLU A 73 -11.92 -9.00 -12.77
N GLN A 74 -11.35 -8.15 -13.65
CA GLN A 74 -11.91 -7.86 -14.97
C GLN A 74 -12.19 -9.13 -15.76
N ASN A 75 -11.25 -10.08 -15.77
CA ASN A 75 -11.42 -11.34 -16.49
C ASN A 75 -12.61 -12.16 -15.97
N TYR A 76 -12.85 -12.20 -14.65
CA TYR A 76 -14.01 -12.91 -14.10
C TYR A 76 -15.31 -12.12 -14.28
N SER A 77 -15.27 -10.80 -14.16
CA SER A 77 -16.44 -9.95 -14.39
C SER A 77 -16.90 -10.02 -15.84
N GLU A 78 -15.99 -9.93 -16.81
CA GLU A 78 -16.30 -10.07 -18.24
C GLU A 78 -16.91 -11.44 -18.56
N GLN A 79 -16.32 -12.54 -18.06
CA GLN A 79 -16.88 -13.89 -18.25
C GLN A 79 -18.28 -14.02 -17.64
N SER A 80 -18.50 -13.40 -16.47
CA SER A 80 -19.79 -13.39 -15.80
C SER A 80 -20.85 -12.58 -16.55
N VAL A 81 -20.47 -11.42 -17.10
CA VAL A 81 -21.34 -10.59 -17.95
C VAL A 81 -21.69 -11.33 -19.23
N GLN A 82 -20.71 -11.93 -19.91
CA GLN A 82 -20.93 -12.71 -21.13
C GLN A 82 -21.91 -13.85 -20.88
N LEU A 83 -21.73 -14.61 -19.80
CA LEU A 83 -22.64 -15.69 -19.43
C LEU A 83 -24.07 -15.17 -19.20
N LEU A 84 -24.24 -14.08 -18.45
CA LEU A 84 -25.57 -13.52 -18.20
C LEU A 84 -26.24 -13.04 -19.50
N ASN A 85 -25.50 -12.33 -20.35
CA ASN A 85 -26.01 -11.85 -21.64
C ASN A 85 -26.42 -13.02 -22.55
N ASP A 86 -25.59 -14.06 -22.62
CA ASP A 86 -25.91 -15.28 -23.37
C ASP A 86 -27.23 -15.92 -22.92
N ILE A 87 -27.48 -15.97 -21.61
CA ILE A 87 -28.72 -16.51 -21.04
C ILE A 87 -29.92 -15.62 -21.40
N LEU A 88 -29.76 -14.30 -21.26
CA LEU A 88 -30.81 -13.33 -21.56
C LEU A 88 -31.20 -13.34 -23.04
N GLU A 89 -30.23 -13.47 -23.94
CA GLU A 89 -30.45 -13.52 -25.39
C GLU A 89 -30.99 -14.86 -25.87
N LYS A 90 -30.33 -15.97 -25.50
CA LYS A 90 -30.65 -17.31 -26.04
C LYS A 90 -31.86 -17.94 -25.36
N ARG A 91 -32.26 -17.44 -24.18
CA ARG A 91 -33.30 -18.02 -23.30
C ARG A 91 -33.12 -19.53 -23.04
N ASN A 92 -31.93 -20.07 -23.28
CA ASN A 92 -31.58 -21.45 -22.99
C ASN A 92 -30.84 -21.45 -21.66
N LEU A 93 -31.51 -21.98 -20.65
CA LEU A 93 -30.93 -22.22 -19.35
C LEU A 93 -30.55 -23.68 -19.25
N ASP A 94 -29.25 -23.92 -19.14
CA ASP A 94 -28.74 -25.17 -18.64
C ASP A 94 -28.45 -25.00 -17.13
N GLN A 95 -28.65 -26.05 -16.33
CA GLN A 95 -28.18 -26.07 -14.93
C GLN A 95 -26.69 -25.74 -14.84
N GLU A 96 -25.93 -26.04 -15.91
CA GLU A 96 -24.52 -25.69 -16.06
C GLU A 96 -24.26 -24.19 -15.88
N ALA A 97 -25.16 -23.30 -16.33
CA ALA A 97 -24.95 -21.86 -16.21
C ALA A 97 -24.88 -21.37 -14.75
N GLN A 98 -25.70 -21.96 -13.87
CA GLN A 98 -25.68 -21.61 -12.45
C GLN A 98 -24.39 -22.09 -11.77
N GLU A 99 -23.91 -23.29 -12.12
CA GLU A 99 -22.65 -23.83 -11.60
C GLU A 99 -21.45 -23.01 -12.08
N VAL A 100 -21.43 -22.61 -13.35
CA VAL A 100 -20.39 -21.76 -13.93
C VAL A 100 -20.38 -20.39 -13.24
N GLN A 101 -21.54 -19.76 -13.06
CA GLN A 101 -21.63 -18.47 -12.37
C GLN A 101 -21.20 -18.57 -10.90
N THR A 102 -21.55 -19.67 -10.22
CA THR A 102 -21.09 -19.94 -8.84
C THR A 102 -19.57 -20.08 -8.78
N LYS A 103 -18.96 -20.73 -9.78
CA LYS A 103 -17.50 -20.87 -9.88
C LYS A 103 -16.81 -19.53 -10.12
N PHE A 104 -17.38 -18.64 -10.92
CA PHE A 104 -16.85 -17.28 -11.08
C PHE A 104 -16.87 -16.51 -9.77
N LEU A 105 -18.00 -16.52 -9.05
CA LEU A 105 -18.11 -15.89 -7.75
C LEU A 105 -17.12 -16.45 -6.73
N SER A 106 -16.99 -17.78 -6.64
CA SER A 106 -16.03 -18.42 -5.73
C SER A 106 -14.59 -18.00 -6.02
N LYS A 107 -14.22 -17.91 -7.30
CA LYS A 107 -12.88 -17.48 -7.71
C LYS A 107 -12.65 -16.00 -7.42
N GLU A 108 -13.65 -15.15 -7.65
CA GLU A 108 -13.58 -13.73 -7.28
C GLU A 108 -13.34 -13.58 -5.78
N MET A 109 -14.12 -14.26 -4.93
CA MET A 109 -13.94 -14.20 -3.46
C MET A 109 -12.55 -14.65 -2.97
N GLU A 110 -11.81 -15.44 -3.75
CA GLU A 110 -10.44 -15.88 -3.44
C GLU A 110 -9.37 -14.87 -3.89
N VAL A 111 -9.74 -13.88 -4.72
CA VAL A 111 -8.83 -12.83 -5.19
C VAL A 111 -8.37 -11.98 -4.00
N LYS A 112 -7.06 -11.79 -3.89
CA LYS A 112 -6.48 -10.91 -2.88
C LYS A 112 -6.48 -9.48 -3.39
N ALA A 113 -7.40 -8.68 -2.87
CA ALA A 113 -7.43 -7.25 -3.15
C ALA A 113 -6.34 -6.50 -2.35
N PRO A 114 -5.60 -5.57 -3.01
CA PRO A 114 -4.76 -4.60 -2.31
C PRO A 114 -5.59 -3.82 -1.29
N ALA A 115 -4.96 -3.35 -0.21
CA ALA A 115 -5.67 -2.71 0.90
C ALA A 115 -6.55 -1.52 0.47
N SER A 116 -6.11 -0.74 -0.50
CA SER A 116 -6.85 0.41 -1.06
C SER A 116 -8.06 0.03 -1.92
N PHE A 117 -8.07 -1.18 -2.49
CA PHE A 117 -9.13 -1.69 -3.36
C PHE A 117 -10.11 -2.62 -2.64
N LYS A 118 -9.98 -2.78 -1.32
CA LYS A 118 -10.86 -3.65 -0.52
C LYS A 118 -12.36 -3.35 -0.73
N ASN A 119 -12.74 -2.07 -0.78
CA ASN A 119 -14.14 -1.69 -0.98
C ASN A 119 -14.61 -2.07 -2.38
N HIS A 120 -13.80 -1.77 -3.40
CA HIS A 120 -14.10 -2.16 -4.77
C HIS A 120 -14.29 -3.67 -4.93
N HIS A 121 -13.42 -4.46 -4.32
CA HIS A 121 -13.57 -5.91 -4.31
C HIS A 121 -14.88 -6.39 -3.66
N GLN A 122 -15.29 -5.76 -2.54
CA GLN A 122 -16.57 -6.09 -1.90
C GLN A 122 -17.78 -5.73 -2.77
N ASP A 123 -17.74 -4.57 -3.43
CA ASP A 123 -18.81 -4.15 -4.33
C ASP A 123 -18.88 -5.05 -5.58
N MET A 124 -17.73 -5.51 -6.08
CA MET A 124 -17.69 -6.45 -7.21
C MET A 124 -18.25 -7.82 -6.85
N ILE A 125 -17.91 -8.35 -5.66
CA ILE A 125 -18.55 -9.56 -5.12
C ILE A 125 -20.07 -9.38 -5.07
N ALA A 126 -20.56 -8.26 -4.55
CA ALA A 126 -21.99 -7.99 -4.46
C ALA A 126 -22.67 -7.97 -5.84
N ALA A 127 -22.01 -7.41 -6.86
CA ALA A 127 -22.48 -7.45 -8.25
C ALA A 127 -22.53 -8.89 -8.79
N MET A 128 -21.48 -9.70 -8.56
CA MET A 128 -21.45 -11.10 -8.97
C MET A 128 -22.51 -11.97 -8.26
N GLU A 129 -22.78 -11.72 -6.98
CA GLU A 129 -23.88 -12.34 -6.22
C GLU A 129 -25.24 -12.00 -6.83
N GLN A 130 -25.41 -10.75 -7.28
CA GLN A 130 -26.64 -10.33 -7.97
C GLN A 130 -26.78 -11.03 -9.32
N ARG A 131 -25.69 -11.16 -10.09
CA ARG A 131 -25.69 -11.95 -11.33
C ARG A 131 -26.09 -13.40 -11.07
N LEU A 132 -25.55 -14.04 -10.02
CA LEU A 132 -25.96 -15.38 -9.62
C LEU A 132 -27.44 -15.46 -9.23
N THR A 133 -27.96 -14.43 -8.55
CA THR A 133 -29.39 -14.32 -8.22
C THR A 133 -30.25 -14.29 -9.48
N ILE A 134 -29.86 -13.50 -10.49
CA ILE A 134 -30.56 -13.41 -11.77
C ILE A 134 -30.50 -14.75 -12.50
N VAL A 135 -29.31 -15.36 -12.64
CA VAL A 135 -29.14 -16.67 -13.30
C VAL A 135 -30.00 -17.73 -12.63
N SER A 136 -29.99 -17.79 -11.29
CA SER A 136 -30.81 -18.72 -10.52
C SER A 136 -32.31 -18.47 -10.68
N TYR A 137 -32.72 -17.19 -10.78
CA TYR A 137 -34.11 -16.83 -11.01
C TYR A 137 -34.60 -17.22 -12.41
N LEU A 138 -33.77 -16.97 -13.43
CA LEU A 138 -34.05 -17.31 -14.81
C LEU A 138 -34.19 -18.83 -15.00
N ALA A 139 -33.45 -19.66 -14.24
CA ALA A 139 -33.60 -21.12 -14.25
C ALA A 139 -34.97 -21.63 -13.78
N GLY A 140 -35.79 -20.76 -13.17
CA GLY A 140 -37.15 -21.09 -12.76
C GLY A 140 -38.14 -21.22 -13.93
N LYS A 141 -39.19 -22.02 -13.75
CA LYS A 141 -40.19 -22.28 -14.81
C LYS A 141 -41.17 -21.13 -15.08
N ASN A 142 -41.33 -20.20 -14.13
CA ASN A 142 -42.29 -19.10 -14.20
C ASN A 142 -41.57 -17.77 -13.94
N ILE A 143 -41.04 -17.18 -15.01
CA ILE A 143 -40.35 -15.88 -14.94
C ILE A 143 -41.40 -14.77 -14.96
N ASP A 144 -41.44 -13.98 -13.89
CA ASP A 144 -42.20 -12.74 -13.80
C ASP A 144 -41.32 -11.57 -14.30
N PRO A 145 -41.69 -10.91 -15.41
CA PRO A 145 -40.93 -9.80 -15.97
C PRO A 145 -40.70 -8.64 -15.00
N VAL A 146 -41.66 -8.36 -14.10
CA VAL A 146 -41.54 -7.26 -13.13
C VAL A 146 -40.43 -7.56 -12.13
N ARG A 147 -40.39 -8.80 -11.62
CA ARG A 147 -39.36 -9.26 -10.71
C ARG A 147 -37.98 -9.37 -11.37
N LEU A 148 -37.91 -9.86 -12.62
CA LEU A 148 -36.66 -9.87 -13.38
C LEU A 148 -36.10 -8.46 -13.55
N ASN A 149 -36.95 -7.51 -13.94
CA ASN A 149 -36.54 -6.11 -14.09
C ASN A 149 -36.03 -5.51 -12.78
N LYS A 150 -36.63 -5.84 -11.64
CA LYS A 150 -36.12 -5.43 -10.33
C LYS A 150 -34.71 -5.96 -10.08
N TYR A 151 -34.45 -7.23 -10.41
CA TYR A 151 -33.12 -7.81 -10.23
C TYR A 151 -32.06 -7.18 -11.15
N LEU A 152 -32.44 -6.84 -12.39
CA LEU A 152 -31.58 -6.14 -13.34
C LEU A 152 -31.24 -4.72 -12.85
N ILE A 153 -32.23 -3.96 -12.38
CA ILE A 153 -31.99 -2.62 -11.80
C ILE A 153 -31.06 -2.71 -10.60
N GLU A 154 -31.24 -3.70 -9.73
CA GLU A 154 -30.36 -3.89 -8.57
C GLU A 154 -28.94 -4.32 -9.00
N LEU A 155 -28.78 -5.02 -10.12
CA LEU A 155 -27.48 -5.31 -10.70
C LEU A 155 -26.80 -4.03 -11.18
N ASP A 156 -27.52 -3.18 -11.92
CA ASP A 156 -27.00 -1.89 -12.41
C ASP A 156 -26.48 -1.03 -11.24
N VAL A 157 -27.29 -0.89 -10.18
CA VAL A 157 -26.89 -0.15 -8.96
C VAL A 157 -25.61 -0.72 -8.34
N LYS A 158 -25.48 -2.05 -8.26
CA LYS A 158 -24.28 -2.68 -7.68
C LYS A 158 -23.05 -2.49 -8.58
N GLN A 159 -23.22 -2.48 -9.90
CA GLN A 159 -22.14 -2.17 -10.84
C GLN A 159 -21.69 -0.71 -10.74
N GLU A 160 -22.64 0.23 -10.59
CA GLU A 160 -22.32 1.64 -10.33
C GLU A 160 -21.55 1.83 -9.02
N LEU A 161 -21.92 1.11 -7.95
CA LEU A 161 -21.18 1.14 -6.68
C LEU A 161 -19.75 0.60 -6.86
N ALA A 162 -19.57 -0.49 -7.60
CA ALA A 162 -18.26 -1.05 -7.88
C ALA A 162 -17.39 -0.09 -8.71
N ALA A 163 -17.97 0.62 -9.68
CA ALA A 163 -17.28 1.64 -10.46
C ALA A 163 -16.87 2.84 -9.59
N ASP A 164 -17.78 3.36 -8.76
CA ASP A 164 -17.49 4.49 -7.87
C ASP A 164 -16.39 4.13 -6.84
N SER A 165 -16.42 2.93 -6.27
CA SER A 165 -15.38 2.50 -5.34
C SER A 165 -14.03 2.23 -6.01
N LEU A 166 -14.01 1.81 -7.29
CA LEU A 166 -12.81 1.73 -8.10
C LEU A 166 -12.17 3.12 -8.28
N LEU A 167 -12.94 4.11 -8.72
CA LEU A 167 -12.43 5.48 -8.92
C LEU A 167 -11.90 6.07 -7.61
N LYS A 168 -12.61 5.86 -6.51
CA LYS A 168 -12.14 6.26 -5.17
C LYS A 168 -10.83 5.56 -4.77
N ALA A 169 -10.61 4.32 -5.17
CA ALA A 169 -9.36 3.61 -4.93
C ALA A 169 -8.22 4.23 -5.76
N PHE A 170 -8.48 4.55 -7.03
CA PHE A 170 -7.52 5.27 -7.88
C PHE A 170 -7.14 6.63 -7.31
N ASP A 171 -8.12 7.43 -6.85
CA ASP A 171 -7.86 8.72 -6.21
C ASP A 171 -6.96 8.58 -4.97
N ARG A 172 -7.19 7.56 -4.15
CA ARG A 172 -6.39 7.30 -2.92
C ARG A 172 -4.96 6.90 -3.25
N GLU A 173 -4.76 6.04 -4.25
CA GLU A 173 -3.46 5.58 -4.70
C GLU A 173 -2.76 6.60 -5.62
N LYS A 174 -3.43 7.70 -5.97
CA LYS A 174 -2.96 8.70 -6.93
C LYS A 174 -2.63 8.09 -8.29
N ILE A 175 -3.42 7.10 -8.70
CA ILE A 175 -3.36 6.51 -10.03
C ILE A 175 -4.07 7.47 -10.98
N GLU A 176 -3.40 7.86 -12.06
CA GLU A 176 -4.02 8.67 -13.10
C GLU A 176 -5.03 7.82 -13.88
N TYR A 177 -6.21 8.36 -14.14
CA TYR A 177 -7.25 7.70 -14.93
C TYR A 177 -8.11 8.70 -15.71
N VAL A 178 -8.77 8.18 -16.74
CA VAL A 178 -9.79 8.87 -17.56
C VAL A 178 -10.96 7.90 -17.75
N VAL A 179 -12.17 8.38 -17.47
CA VAL A 179 -13.41 7.65 -17.77
C VAL A 179 -13.88 8.07 -19.17
N LYS A 180 -14.11 7.08 -20.03
CA LYS A 180 -14.62 7.29 -21.39
C LYS A 180 -16.16 7.36 -21.40
N ASP A 181 -16.73 7.83 -22.51
CA ASP A 181 -18.18 7.96 -22.68
C ASP A 181 -18.93 6.62 -22.58
N ASP A 182 -18.26 5.50 -22.85
CA ASP A 182 -18.80 4.14 -22.76
C ASP A 182 -18.68 3.53 -21.35
N GLY A 183 -18.16 4.29 -20.37
CA GLY A 183 -17.92 3.83 -19.01
C GLY A 183 -16.55 3.16 -18.79
N THR A 184 -15.79 2.86 -19.86
CA THR A 184 -14.46 2.26 -19.72
C THR A 184 -13.50 3.23 -19.02
N VAL A 185 -12.82 2.73 -18.00
CA VAL A 185 -11.79 3.47 -17.25
C VAL A 185 -10.41 3.12 -17.80
N GLN A 186 -9.75 4.10 -18.40
CA GLN A 186 -8.35 3.99 -18.81
C GLN A 186 -7.47 4.53 -17.69
N TYR A 187 -6.47 3.76 -17.23
CA TYR A 187 -5.60 4.14 -16.11
C TYR A 187 -4.12 3.89 -16.41
N TRP A 188 -3.24 4.59 -15.70
CA TRP A 188 -1.79 4.51 -15.91
C TRP A 188 -1.04 4.11 -14.64
N ILE A 189 -0.25 3.05 -14.75
CA ILE A 189 0.65 2.57 -13.70
C ILE A 189 2.03 2.33 -14.32
N ASN A 190 3.08 2.90 -13.73
CA ASN A 190 4.46 2.78 -14.20
C ASN A 190 4.63 3.12 -15.71
N SER A 191 3.99 4.19 -16.17
CA SER A 191 3.98 4.63 -17.59
C SER A 191 3.36 3.64 -18.60
N LYS A 192 2.68 2.59 -18.12
CA LYS A 192 1.87 1.68 -18.95
C LYS A 192 0.40 2.04 -18.79
N SER A 193 -0.32 2.07 -19.90
CA SER A 193 -1.77 2.28 -19.92
C SER A 193 -2.50 0.94 -19.88
N TYR A 194 -3.57 0.90 -19.10
CA TYR A 194 -4.48 -0.23 -18.93
C TYR A 194 -5.92 0.25 -19.10
N GLN A 195 -6.86 -0.67 -19.32
CA GLN A 195 -8.28 -0.37 -19.48
C GLN A 195 -9.12 -1.41 -18.74
N ILE A 196 -10.13 -0.95 -18.02
CA ILE A 196 -11.12 -1.77 -17.31
C ILE A 196 -12.53 -1.22 -17.61
N ASN A 197 -13.50 -2.11 -17.74
CA ASN A 197 -14.88 -1.78 -18.10
C ASN A 197 -15.85 -2.35 -17.06
#